data_AF-A0A7C5TA39-F1
#
_entry.id   AF-A0A7C5TA39-F1
#
_cell.length_a   1.000
_cell.length_b   1.000
_cell.length_c   1.000
_cell.angle_alpha   90.00
_cell.angle_beta   90.00
_cell.angle_gamma   90.00
#
_symmetry.space_group_name_H-M   'P 1'
#
loop_
_entity.id
_entity.type
_entity.pdbx_description
1 polymer ?
#
loop_
_entity_poly.entity_id
_entity_poly.type
_entity_poly.pdbx_seq_one_letter_code
_entity_poly.pdbx_strand_id
1 'polypeptide(L)'
;MARKKMPVNYIDELCTSTSERKQRLGETLKAQYKRWMETLALDDFLEFLETIMANKTEIGVVQFFGKFRAYAFEEYVYRLLKAKIPIENPLDVF
;
A
#
# COMPACT_ATOMS: atom_id res chain seq x y z
N MET A 1 -9.11 -3.98 20.19
CA MET A 1 -8.62 -4.75 19.03
C MET A 1 -7.54 -3.94 18.34
N ALA A 2 -6.36 -4.51 18.09
CA ALA A 2 -5.30 -3.80 17.39
C ALA A 2 -5.81 -3.42 15.99
N ARG A 3 -5.74 -2.13 15.65
CA ARG A 3 -6.12 -1.63 14.31
C ARG A 3 -5.17 -2.31 13.31
N LYS A 4 -5.69 -3.17 12.42
CA LYS A 4 -4.89 -3.83 11.37
C LYS A 4 -4.24 -2.75 10.51
N LYS A 5 -2.91 -2.85 10.29
CA LYS A 5 -2.16 -1.87 9.50
C LYS A 5 -2.45 -2.10 8.02
N MET A 6 -2.97 -1.09 7.34
CA MET A 6 -3.17 -1.07 5.89
C MET A 6 -1.97 -0.43 5.18
N PRO A 7 -1.77 -0.67 3.88
CA PRO A 7 -0.76 0.00 3.06
C PRO A 7 -0.74 1.53 3.25
N VAL A 8 -1.92 2.16 3.32
CA VAL A 8 -2.03 3.61 3.58
C VAL A 8 -1.39 4.04 4.90
N ASN A 9 -1.39 3.19 5.93
CA ASN A 9 -0.73 3.53 7.20
C ASN A 9 0.79 3.60 7.06
N TYR A 10 1.38 2.75 6.22
CA TYR A 10 2.81 2.81 5.91
C TYR A 10 3.15 4.08 5.12
N ILE A 11 2.29 4.44 4.17
CA ILE A 11 2.42 5.68 3.38
C ILE A 11 2.35 6.91 4.27
N ASP A 12 1.39 6.97 5.19
CA ASP A 12 1.21 8.09 6.13
C ASP A 12 2.41 8.22 7.09
N GLU A 13 2.97 7.10 7.56
CA GLU A 13 4.21 7.10 8.36
C GLU A 13 5.41 7.67 7.58
N LEU A 14 5.49 7.43 6.27
CA LEU A 14 6.52 8.04 5.41
C LEU A 14 6.29 9.54 5.21
N CYS A 15 5.04 9.96 4.96
CA CYS A 15 4.66 11.36 4.75
C CYS A 15 4.91 12.24 5.98
N THR A 16 4.78 11.67 7.18
CA THR A 16 4.98 12.37 8.46
C THR A 16 6.43 12.31 8.97
N SER A 17 7.33 11.69 8.20
CA SER A 17 8.75 11.63 8.55
C SER A 17 9.41 13.01 8.52
N THR A 18 10.34 13.26 9.44
CA THR A 18 11.19 14.46 9.44
C THR A 18 12.26 14.45 8.34
N SER A 19 12.45 13.32 7.65
CA SER A 19 13.36 13.21 6.52
C SER A 19 12.66 13.64 5.23
N GLU A 20 13.14 14.73 4.60
CA GLU A 20 12.60 15.19 3.31
C GLU A 20 12.56 14.08 2.25
N ARG A 21 13.59 13.21 2.22
CA ARG A 21 13.63 12.08 1.28
C ARG A 21 12.49 11.09 1.54
N LYS A 22 12.23 10.75 2.81
CA LYS A 22 11.13 9.84 3.17
C LYS A 22 9.77 10.48 2.92
N GLN A 23 9.64 11.77 3.20
CA GLN A 23 8.41 12.51 2.94
C GLN A 23 8.07 12.52 1.45
N ARG A 24 9.01 12.87 0.57
CA ARG A 24 8.81 12.83 -0.89
C ARG A 24 8.48 11.44 -1.40
N LEU A 25 9.12 10.40 -0.85
CA LEU A 25 8.78 9.02 -1.16
C LEU A 25 7.34 8.68 -0.72
N GLY A 26 6.94 9.11 0.48
CA GLY A 26 5.58 8.96 0.98
C GLY A 26 4.55 9.62 0.06
N GLU A 27 4.79 10.86 -0.37
CA GLU A 27 3.92 11.58 -1.30
C GLU A 27 3.80 10.88 -2.66
N THR A 28 4.92 10.37 -3.19
CA THR A 28 4.95 9.59 -4.44
C THR A 28 4.12 8.32 -4.31
N LEU A 29 4.35 7.54 -3.26
CA LEU A 29 3.62 6.31 -2.97
C LEU A 29 2.13 6.60 -2.72
N LYS A 30 1.78 7.73 -2.12
CA LYS A 30 0.39 8.16 -1.90
C LYS A 30 -0.33 8.43 -3.21
N ALA A 31 0.34 9.10 -4.16
CA ALA A 31 -0.22 9.36 -5.48
C ALA A 31 -0.43 8.05 -6.27
N GLN A 32 0.58 7.17 -6.29
CA GLN A 32 0.48 5.86 -6.92
C GLN A 32 -0.61 4.99 -6.30
N TYR A 33 -0.67 4.95 -4.96
CA TYR A 33 -1.72 4.24 -4.23
C TYR A 33 -3.11 4.75 -4.60
N LYS A 34 -3.32 6.07 -4.62
CA LYS A 34 -4.62 6.65 -5.01
C LYS A 34 -5.00 6.23 -6.44
N ARG A 35 -4.07 6.34 -7.39
CA ARG A 35 -4.30 5.95 -8.79
C ARG A 35 -4.65 4.47 -8.91
N TRP A 36 -3.83 3.60 -8.30
CA TRP A 36 -4.08 2.16 -8.24
C TRP A 36 -5.46 1.83 -7.65
N MET A 37 -5.89 2.55 -6.63
CA MET A 37 -7.18 2.32 -5.97
C MET A 37 -8.39 2.74 -6.80
N GLU A 38 -8.21 3.72 -7.69
CA GLU A 38 -9.24 4.18 -8.63
C GLU A 38 -9.35 3.25 -9.84
N THR A 39 -8.23 2.76 -10.37
CA THR A 39 -8.20 1.96 -11.60
C THR A 39 -8.29 0.45 -11.35
N LEU A 40 -7.74 -0.01 -10.22
CA LEU A 40 -7.42 -1.41 -9.91
C LEU A 40 -6.59 -2.10 -11.02
N ALA A 41 -5.93 -1.32 -11.88
CA ALA A 41 -5.11 -1.83 -12.96
C ALA A 41 -3.87 -2.53 -12.42
N LEU A 42 -3.48 -3.64 -13.04
CA LEU A 42 -2.28 -4.37 -12.66
C LEU A 42 -1.03 -3.51 -12.81
N ASP A 43 -0.93 -2.73 -13.88
CA ASP A 43 0.24 -1.88 -14.14
C ASP A 43 0.41 -0.80 -13.06
N ASP A 44 -0.68 -0.18 -12.61
CA ASP A 44 -0.62 0.82 -11.53
C ASP A 44 -0.20 0.17 -10.19
N PHE A 45 -0.62 -1.07 -9.94
CA PHE A 45 -0.19 -1.84 -8.77
C PHE A 45 1.29 -2.25 -8.86
N LEU A 46 1.76 -2.66 -10.04
CA LEU A 46 3.16 -3.02 -10.26
C LEU A 46 4.06 -1.79 -10.10
N GLU A 47 3.69 -0.64 -10.66
CA GLU A 47 4.42 0.63 -10.49
C GLU A 47 4.60 0.99 -9.00
N PHE A 48 3.53 0.83 -8.22
CA PHE A 48 3.56 1.04 -6.77
C PHE A 48 4.53 0.06 -6.06
N LEU A 49 4.48 -1.24 -6.39
CA LEU A 49 5.36 -2.24 -5.81
C LEU A 49 6.83 -2.03 -6.19
N GLU A 50 7.10 -1.68 -7.44
CA GLU A 50 8.45 -1.35 -7.92
C GLU A 50 9.03 -0.16 -7.16
N THR A 51 8.22 0.88 -6.93
CA THR A 51 8.61 2.04 -6.14
C THR A 51 8.96 1.65 -4.70
N ILE A 52 8.17 0.77 -4.09
CA ILE A 52 8.49 0.21 -2.77
C ILE A 52 9.82 -0.55 -2.80
N MET A 53 10.02 -1.42 -3.80
CA MET A 53 11.23 -2.25 -3.94
C MET A 53 12.50 -1.43 -4.16
N ALA A 54 12.43 -0.41 -5.01
CA ALA A 54 13.55 0.48 -5.32
C ALA A 54 14.01 1.30 -4.09
N ASN A 55 13.08 1.60 -3.17
CA ASN A 55 13.32 2.46 -2.01
C ASN A 55 13.31 1.68 -0.67
N LYS A 56 13.64 0.38 -0.70
CA LYS A 56 13.63 -0.49 0.49
C LYS A 56 14.43 0.09 1.67
N THR A 57 15.56 0.73 1.39
CA THR A 57 16.48 1.32 2.37
C THR A 57 15.87 2.53 3.07
N GLU A 58 15.14 3.36 2.32
CA GLU A 58 14.45 4.54 2.81
C GLU A 58 13.21 4.18 3.63
N ILE A 59 12.48 3.13 3.21
CA ILE A 59 11.25 2.67 3.86
C ILE A 59 11.52 2.11 5.25
N GLY A 60 12.64 1.41 5.46
CA GLY A 60 13.12 1.01 6.78
C GLY A 60 13.50 -0.46 6.89
N VAL A 61 13.42 -1.00 8.09
CA VAL A 61 13.83 -2.38 8.37
C VAL A 61 13.07 -3.40 7.52
N VAL A 62 13.73 -4.52 7.20
CA VAL A 62 13.22 -5.59 6.32
C VAL A 62 11.81 -6.04 6.71
N GLN A 63 11.48 -6.08 8.01
CA GLN A 63 10.15 -6.44 8.50
C GLN A 63 9.07 -5.42 8.15
N PHE A 64 9.40 -4.13 8.13
CA PHE A 64 8.47 -3.06 7.76
C PHE A 64 8.15 -3.11 6.26
N PHE A 65 9.19 -3.26 5.45
CA PHE A 65 9.10 -3.46 4.01
C PHE A 65 8.30 -4.72 3.63
N GLY A 66 8.62 -5.85 4.26
CA GLY A 66 7.95 -7.12 3.99
C GLY A 66 6.45 -7.07 4.31
N LYS A 67 6.10 -6.48 5.46
CA LYS A 67 4.69 -6.27 5.83
C LYS A 67 3.97 -5.32 4.89
N PHE A 68 4.61 -4.21 4.52
CA PHE A 68 3.99 -3.23 3.61
C PHE A 68 3.59 -3.87 2.27
N ARG A 69 4.49 -4.65 1.67
CA ARG A 69 4.18 -5.41 0.46
C ARG A 69 3.08 -6.43 0.66
N ALA A 70 3.15 -7.23 1.73
CA ALA A 70 2.15 -8.27 2.01
C ALA A 70 0.75 -7.67 2.11
N TYR A 71 0.59 -6.59 2.87
CA TYR A 71 -0.68 -5.89 3.00
C TYR A 71 -1.14 -5.24 1.69
N ALA A 72 -0.22 -4.76 0.85
CA ALA A 72 -0.58 -4.22 -0.46
C ALA A 72 -1.14 -5.30 -1.39
N PHE A 73 -0.54 -6.50 -1.39
CA PHE A 73 -1.06 -7.65 -2.14
C PHE A 73 -2.43 -8.09 -1.63
N GLU A 74 -2.59 -8.21 -0.31
CA GLU A 74 -3.87 -8.59 0.30
C GLU A 74 -4.98 -7.61 -0.08
N GLU A 75 -4.71 -6.31 0.05
CA GLU A 75 -5.66 -5.27 -0.34
C GLU A 75 -5.99 -5.32 -1.83
N TYR A 76 -5.01 -5.59 -2.70
CA TYR A 76 -5.24 -5.70 -4.14
C TYR A 76 -6.20 -6.82 -4.50
N VAL A 77 -5.91 -8.03 -4.02
CA VAL A 77 -6.74 -9.21 -4.28
C VAL A 77 -8.15 -8.99 -3.72
N TYR A 78 -8.26 -8.46 -2.50
CA TYR A 78 -9.55 -8.13 -1.90
C TYR A 78 -10.37 -7.17 -2.76
N ARG A 79 -9.76 -6.06 -3.22
CA ARG A 79 -10.46 -5.05 -4.04
C ARG A 79 -10.86 -5.58 -5.41
N LEU A 80 -10.00 -6.37 -6.06
CA LEU A 80 -10.33 -7.05 -7.32
C LEU A 80 -11.54 -7.98 -7.16
N LEU A 81 -11.55 -8.81 -6.11
CA LEU A 81 -12.65 -9.72 -5.85
C LEU A 81 -13.93 -8.97 -5.54
N LYS A 82 -13.87 -7.93 -4.70
CA LYS A 82 -15.02 -7.09 -4.36
C LYS A 82 -15.60 -6.34 -5.55
N ALA A 83 -14.78 -5.97 -6.54
CA ALA A 83 -15.25 -5.32 -7.76
C ALA A 83 -15.98 -6.29 -8.71
N LYS A 84 -15.76 -7.60 -8.58
CA LYS A 84 -16.34 -8.64 -9.46
C LYS A 84 -17.47 -9.43 -8.81
N ILE A 85 -17.44 -9.54 -7.49
CA ILE A 85 -18.37 -10.36 -6.72
C ILE A 85 -19.13 -9.41 -5.79
N PRO A 86 -20.48 -9.43 -5.80
CA PRO A 86 -21.26 -8.77 -4.77
C PRO A 86 -21.04 -9.50 -3.45
N ILE A 87 -20.09 -9.02 -2.66
CA ILE A 87 -19.83 -9.55 -1.32
C ILE A 87 -20.81 -8.84 -0.36
N GLU A 88 -21.91 -9.51 -0.02
CA GLU A 88 -23.02 -8.95 0.79
C GLU A 88 -22.62 -8.58 2.23
N ASN A 89 -21.55 -9.19 2.76
CA ASN A 89 -20.94 -8.84 4.03
C ASN A 89 -19.48 -8.50 3.81
N PRO A 90 -18.92 -7.42 4.39
CA PRO A 90 -17.48 -7.21 4.34
C PRO A 90 -16.80 -8.46 4.90
N LEU A 91 -16.11 -9.22 4.03
CA LEU A 91 -15.22 -10.27 4.50
C LEU A 91 -14.30 -9.62 5.53
N ASP A 92 -14.16 -10.23 6.70
CA ASP A 92 -13.27 -9.76 7.77
C ASP A 92 -11.79 -10.09 7.44
N VAL A 93 -11.46 -10.04 6.14
CA VAL A 93 -10.14 -10.20 5.56
C VAL A 93 -9.50 -8.82 5.48
N PHE A 94 -8.52 -8.62 6.36
CA PHE A 94 -7.54 -7.54 6.45
C PHE A 94 -6.39 -8.02 7.35
#